data_AF-A0A356TIL8-F1
#
_entry.id   AF-A0A356TIL8-F1
#
_cell.length_a   1.000
_cell.length_b   1.000
_cell.length_c   1.000
_cell.angle_alpha   90.00
_cell.angle_beta   90.00
_cell.angle_gamma   90.00
#
_symmetry.space_group_name_H-M   'P 1'
#
loop_
_entity.id
_entity.type
_entity.pdbx_description
1 polymer ?
#
loop_
_entity_poly.entity_id
_entity_poly.type
_entity_poly.pdbx_seq_one_letter_code
_entity_poly.pdbx_strand_id
1 'polypeptide(L)'
;MAWKVGSGISGALVSLGVLVALVSTAALEEEEVRWFEDVTLAERTAPGASSATLTTVSLRRDQRVVFELCAADPMDPERWAGAMAVAVSRPSAREVLTRSELDARVLGMVRRDATSGCLTIGSGTIGADDDYTIEASWDAPPTALADVPLRVRVLGRRPLGLAQVLIVLLTWIASLGLLATLALRSPSEAAAATPASEEEDAWVREVEGARRPLPRWLRAQWLGAWWARLAGGFALVLAGFYATGFLPGGAAAGLAIGAGLASFEVGVALLFAPGRRLAARLEPLGLRRPRAWWAWFPGAVLFGLGLVWVARLSTTLVPSTGTSAVQTFVSWPSGMLSFAALAVVAPLAEEIFFRGFVYGLLEPRNRALAFLGGWLLFVLAHVPQTFGQWGALVAITVTGLMLTTLRAASRSTLVSGLAHLVYNGLLALSALG
;
A
#
# COMPACT_ATOMS: atom_id res chain seq x y z
N MET A 1 -5.34 34.28 -7.09
CA MET A 1 -3.87 34.17 -6.81
C MET A 1 -3.56 33.30 -5.57
N ALA A 2 -4.28 33.49 -4.45
CA ALA A 2 -4.05 32.76 -3.20
C ALA A 2 -4.12 31.22 -3.30
N TRP A 3 -5.10 30.65 -4.02
CA TRP A 3 -5.21 29.19 -4.14
C TRP A 3 -4.04 28.55 -4.90
N LYS A 4 -3.43 29.26 -5.87
CA LYS A 4 -2.27 28.77 -6.62
C LYS A 4 -1.04 28.67 -5.73
N VAL A 5 -0.80 29.71 -4.92
CA VAL A 5 0.28 29.73 -3.93
C VAL A 5 0.04 28.65 -2.88
N GLY A 6 -1.18 28.56 -2.34
CA GLY A 6 -1.55 27.52 -1.37
C GLY A 6 -1.37 26.11 -1.92
N SER A 7 -1.87 25.83 -3.12
CA SER A 7 -1.72 24.51 -3.77
C SER A 7 -0.25 24.19 -4.06
N GLY A 8 0.56 25.19 -4.44
CA GLY A 8 1.99 25.02 -4.63
C GLY A 8 2.73 24.65 -3.34
N ILE A 9 2.42 25.35 -2.24
CA ILE A 9 3.00 25.05 -0.91
C ILE A 9 2.56 23.68 -0.43
N SER A 10 1.26 23.38 -0.44
CA SER A 10 0.75 22.08 0.00
C SER A 10 1.28 20.95 -0.87
N GLY A 11 1.37 21.13 -2.19
CA GLY A 11 1.99 20.16 -3.09
C GLY A 11 3.47 19.93 -2.77
N ALA A 12 4.23 20.98 -2.51
CA ALA A 12 5.64 20.86 -2.09
C ALA A 12 5.79 20.11 -0.75
N LEU A 13 4.90 20.36 0.21
CA LEU A 13 4.88 19.65 1.50
C LEU A 13 4.52 18.17 1.33
N VAL A 14 3.57 17.83 0.45
CA VAL A 14 3.25 16.43 0.11
C VAL A 14 4.47 15.75 -0.51
N SER A 15 5.11 16.36 -1.51
CA SER A 15 6.31 15.81 -2.14
C SER A 15 7.47 15.63 -1.16
N LEU A 16 7.68 16.60 -0.26
CA LEU A 16 8.67 16.49 0.80
C LEU A 16 8.36 15.34 1.75
N GLY A 17 7.09 15.21 2.17
CA GLY A 17 6.64 14.11 3.04
C GLY A 17 6.88 12.75 2.42
N VAL A 18 6.56 12.57 1.13
CA VAL A 18 6.84 11.34 0.38
C VAL A 18 8.34 11.08 0.27
N LEU A 19 9.16 12.11 0.01
CA LEU A 19 10.61 11.96 -0.07
C LEU A 19 11.22 11.54 1.28
N VAL A 20 10.80 12.17 2.37
CA VAL A 20 11.27 11.78 3.72
C VAL A 20 10.80 10.37 4.07
N ALA A 21 9.56 9.99 3.71
CA ALA A 21 9.07 8.62 3.88
C ALA A 21 9.89 7.62 3.05
N LEU A 22 10.29 7.98 1.84
CA LEU A 22 11.12 7.14 0.96
C LEU A 22 12.50 6.87 1.57
N VAL A 23 13.20 7.92 2.01
CA VAL A 23 14.49 7.78 2.68
C VAL A 23 14.36 6.98 3.97
N SER A 24 13.32 7.24 4.76
CA SER A 24 13.05 6.49 6.00
C SER A 24 12.73 5.02 5.74
N THR A 25 12.02 4.72 4.65
CA THR A 25 11.70 3.36 4.24
C THR A 25 12.95 2.61 3.80
N ALA A 26 13.82 3.25 3.01
CA ALA A 26 15.10 2.67 2.60
C ALA A 26 15.99 2.35 3.81
N ALA A 27 16.07 3.28 4.77
CA ALA A 27 16.82 3.06 6.00
C ALA A 27 16.27 1.89 6.85
N LEU A 28 14.93 1.73 6.92
CA LEU A 28 14.33 0.57 7.59
C LEU A 28 14.64 -0.74 6.86
N GLU A 29 14.54 -0.73 5.53
CA GLU A 29 14.78 -1.89 4.68
C GLU A 29 16.22 -2.40 4.79
N GLU A 30 17.21 -1.51 4.87
CA GLU A 30 18.63 -1.86 5.11
C GLU A 30 18.88 -2.51 6.48
N GLU A 31 17.98 -2.28 7.44
CA GLU A 31 18.07 -2.84 8.80
C GLU A 31 17.17 -4.05 9.01
N GLU A 32 16.41 -4.48 8.00
CA GLU A 32 15.62 -5.69 8.05
C GLU A 32 16.50 -6.91 7.75
N VAL A 33 16.55 -7.85 8.69
CA VAL A 33 17.31 -9.09 8.56
C VAL A 33 16.37 -10.22 8.18
N ARG A 34 16.62 -10.83 7.03
CA ARG A 34 15.98 -12.05 6.54
C ARG A 34 17.04 -13.11 6.28
N TRP A 35 17.43 -13.79 7.34
CA TRP A 35 18.48 -14.81 7.28
C TRP A 35 17.87 -16.21 7.23
N PHE A 36 18.35 -17.03 6.29
CA PHE A 36 17.96 -18.42 6.10
C PHE A 36 19.22 -19.23 5.85
N GLU A 37 19.41 -20.30 6.61
CA GLU A 37 20.51 -21.24 6.38
C GLU A 37 19.98 -22.67 6.49
N ASP A 38 20.19 -23.44 5.42
CA ASP A 38 19.90 -24.86 5.36
C ASP A 38 21.15 -25.63 5.77
N VAL A 39 21.04 -26.48 6.78
CA VAL A 39 22.15 -27.22 7.39
C VAL A 39 21.71 -28.61 7.83
N THR A 40 22.64 -29.54 7.92
CA THR A 40 22.45 -30.78 8.69
C THR A 40 23.37 -30.79 9.91
N LEU A 41 23.01 -31.58 10.94
CA LEU A 41 23.91 -31.76 12.08
C LEU A 41 25.19 -32.48 11.68
N ALA A 42 25.12 -33.43 10.74
CA ALA A 42 26.27 -34.16 10.21
C ALA A 42 27.33 -33.21 9.63
N GLU A 43 26.91 -32.18 8.89
CA GLU A 43 27.83 -31.19 8.29
C GLU A 43 28.46 -30.25 9.31
N ARG A 44 27.73 -29.90 10.37
CA ARG A 44 28.14 -28.86 11.34
C ARG A 44 28.84 -29.42 12.58
N THR A 45 28.80 -30.73 12.77
CA THR A 45 29.37 -31.39 13.96
C THR A 45 30.79 -31.84 13.69
N ALA A 46 31.75 -31.30 14.44
CA ALA A 46 33.12 -31.83 14.43
C ALA A 46 33.16 -33.21 15.11
N PRO A 47 34.08 -34.11 14.71
CA PRO A 47 34.21 -35.43 15.35
C PRO A 47 34.41 -35.33 16.87
N GLY A 48 33.52 -35.96 17.63
CA GLY A 48 33.56 -35.95 19.10
C GLY A 48 33.02 -34.68 19.76
N ALA A 49 32.45 -33.74 19.01
CA ALA A 49 31.84 -32.54 19.58
C ALA A 49 30.49 -32.85 20.26
N SER A 50 30.22 -32.16 21.36
CA SER A 50 28.93 -32.16 22.08
C SER A 50 28.00 -31.02 21.64
N SER A 51 28.40 -30.27 20.61
CA SER A 51 27.61 -29.19 20.03
C SER A 51 28.01 -28.89 18.58
N ALA A 52 27.14 -28.17 17.89
CA ALA A 52 27.35 -27.67 16.54
C ALA A 52 26.73 -26.28 16.37
N THR A 53 27.51 -25.36 15.80
CA THR A 53 27.01 -24.05 15.37
C THR A 53 26.17 -24.21 14.11
N LEU A 54 24.87 -23.96 14.23
CA LEU A 54 23.94 -24.03 13.12
C LEU A 54 24.07 -22.80 12.21
N THR A 55 24.19 -21.61 12.81
CA THR A 55 24.39 -20.36 12.07
C THR A 55 24.93 -19.24 12.96
N THR A 56 25.48 -18.20 12.32
CA THR A 56 25.90 -16.94 12.92
C THR A 56 25.27 -15.80 12.12
N VAL A 57 24.66 -14.83 12.80
CA VAL A 57 24.00 -13.69 12.17
C VAL A 57 24.31 -12.39 12.91
N SER A 58 24.68 -11.35 12.18
CA SER A 58 24.87 -10.01 12.73
C SER A 58 23.52 -9.34 12.96
N LEU A 59 23.25 -8.91 14.19
CA LEU A 59 22.03 -8.22 14.58
C LEU A 59 22.34 -6.87 15.21
N ARG A 60 21.42 -5.93 15.08
CA ARG A 60 21.57 -4.57 15.60
C ARG A 60 20.71 -4.35 16.83
N ARG A 61 21.20 -3.49 17.71
CA ARG A 61 20.49 -2.96 18.87
C ARG A 61 19.09 -2.46 18.48
N ASP A 62 18.15 -2.72 19.38
CA ASP A 62 16.73 -2.37 19.31
C ASP A 62 15.94 -3.07 18.18
N GLN A 63 16.55 -4.01 17.45
CA GLN A 63 15.80 -4.92 16.57
C GLN A 63 14.95 -5.88 17.41
N ARG A 64 13.68 -6.04 17.02
CA ARG A 64 12.86 -7.16 17.45
C ARG A 64 13.16 -8.35 16.54
N VAL A 65 13.55 -9.46 17.14
CA VAL A 65 14.01 -10.65 16.44
C VAL A 65 13.17 -11.87 16.78
N VAL A 66 13.03 -12.76 15.82
CA VAL A 66 12.45 -14.10 15.99
C VAL A 66 13.43 -15.10 15.41
N PHE A 67 13.76 -16.12 16.20
CA PHE A 67 14.62 -17.24 15.83
C PHE A 67 13.75 -18.49 15.68
N GLU A 68 13.73 -19.08 14.49
CA GLU A 68 13.03 -20.33 14.22
C GLU A 68 14.01 -21.42 13.77
N LEU A 69 13.75 -22.65 14.19
CA LEU A 69 14.35 -23.87 13.67
C LEU A 69 13.25 -24.70 13.03
N CYS A 70 13.41 -24.97 11.74
CA CYS A 70 12.54 -25.86 11.01
C CYS A 70 13.31 -27.14 10.65
N ALA A 71 12.60 -28.26 10.55
CA ALA A 71 13.12 -29.53 10.07
C ALA A 71 12.28 -30.01 8.88
N ALA A 72 12.90 -30.74 7.97
CA ALA A 72 12.22 -31.47 6.90
C ALA A 72 11.57 -32.79 7.39
N ASP A 73 11.11 -32.80 8.64
CA ASP A 73 10.23 -33.79 9.24
C ASP A 73 9.27 -33.11 10.24
N PRO A 74 8.18 -33.74 10.68
CA PRO A 74 7.20 -33.14 11.60
C PRO A 74 7.71 -32.84 13.02
N MET A 75 8.99 -33.11 13.34
CA MET A 75 9.54 -33.05 14.69
C MET A 75 8.73 -33.84 15.73
N ASP A 76 8.54 -35.14 15.46
CA ASP A 76 7.77 -36.02 16.36
C ASP A 76 8.49 -36.23 17.70
N PRO A 77 7.76 -36.16 18.84
CA PRO A 77 8.36 -36.31 20.17
C PRO A 77 9.17 -37.59 20.38
N GLU A 78 8.77 -38.70 19.74
CA GLU A 78 9.47 -39.98 19.87
C GLU A 78 10.93 -39.93 19.36
N ARG A 79 11.21 -39.08 18.37
CA ARG A 79 12.54 -38.94 17.76
C ARG A 79 13.31 -37.73 18.30
N TRP A 80 12.59 -36.67 18.66
CA TRP A 80 13.18 -35.37 18.99
C TRP A 80 13.29 -35.07 20.48
N ALA A 81 12.50 -35.74 21.33
CA ALA A 81 12.50 -35.46 22.77
C ALA A 81 13.85 -35.79 23.41
N GLY A 82 14.49 -34.79 24.01
CA GLY A 82 15.79 -34.92 24.66
C GLY A 82 16.97 -35.13 23.70
N ALA A 83 16.76 -35.02 22.38
CA ALA A 83 17.81 -35.27 21.40
C ALA A 83 18.86 -34.15 21.36
N MET A 84 18.45 -32.90 21.61
CA MET A 84 19.34 -31.74 21.70
C MET A 84 18.67 -30.57 22.43
N ALA A 85 19.48 -29.61 22.84
CA ALA A 85 19.07 -28.27 23.22
C ALA A 85 19.53 -27.28 22.15
N VAL A 86 18.73 -26.26 21.88
CA VAL A 86 19.11 -25.19 20.94
C VAL A 86 19.17 -23.86 21.68
N ALA A 87 20.33 -23.23 21.62
CA ALA A 87 20.61 -21.97 22.30
C ALA A 87 20.89 -20.86 21.29
N VAL A 88 20.45 -19.65 21.64
CA VAL A 88 20.88 -18.42 20.98
C VAL A 88 21.78 -17.67 21.94
N SER A 89 22.99 -17.38 21.52
CA SER A 89 24.01 -16.74 22.35
C SER A 89 24.67 -15.57 21.64
N ARG A 90 25.23 -14.67 22.44
CA ARG A 90 26.10 -13.56 22.04
C ARG A 90 27.51 -13.89 22.48
N PRO A 91 28.37 -14.42 21.60
CA PRO A 91 29.68 -14.95 21.99
C PRO A 91 30.59 -13.90 22.61
N SER A 92 30.59 -12.66 22.08
CA SER A 92 31.48 -11.59 22.53
C SER A 92 31.28 -11.26 24.02
N ALA A 93 30.03 -11.35 24.51
CA ALA A 93 29.63 -11.04 25.87
C ALA A 93 29.46 -12.30 26.75
N ARG A 94 29.68 -13.50 26.20
CA ARG A 94 29.42 -14.80 26.85
C ARG A 94 28.01 -14.89 27.45
N GLU A 95 27.03 -14.34 26.73
CA GLU A 95 25.64 -14.28 27.16
C GLU A 95 24.80 -15.28 26.37
N VAL A 96 23.94 -16.01 27.06
CA VAL A 96 22.92 -16.87 26.43
C VAL A 96 21.58 -16.14 26.52
N LEU A 97 21.01 -15.80 25.37
CA LEU A 97 19.75 -15.04 25.29
C LEU A 97 18.56 -15.97 25.54
N THR A 98 18.58 -17.14 24.92
CA THR A 98 17.56 -18.18 25.12
C THR A 98 18.21 -19.54 24.96
N ARG A 99 17.66 -20.53 25.64
CA ARG A 99 17.99 -21.94 25.47
C ARG A 99 16.71 -22.74 25.57
N SER A 100 16.42 -23.49 24.51
CA SER A 100 15.26 -24.36 24.41
C SER A 100 15.72 -25.81 24.43
N GLU A 101 15.46 -26.50 25.53
CA GLU A 101 15.57 -27.96 25.62
C GLU A 101 14.41 -28.56 24.81
N LEU A 102 14.70 -29.47 23.88
CA LEU A 102 13.64 -30.11 23.08
C LEU A 102 12.91 -31.17 23.92
N ASP A 103 12.18 -30.73 24.93
CA ASP A 103 11.32 -31.58 25.75
C ASP A 103 9.90 -31.70 25.15
N ALA A 104 9.05 -32.53 25.76
CA ALA A 104 7.68 -32.72 25.29
C ALA A 104 6.85 -31.41 25.27
N ARG A 105 7.17 -30.46 26.14
CA ARG A 105 6.47 -29.16 26.21
C ARG A 105 6.87 -28.29 25.03
N VAL A 106 8.16 -28.17 24.74
CA VAL A 106 8.70 -27.40 23.62
C VAL A 106 8.26 -28.01 22.29
N LEU A 107 8.31 -29.34 22.17
CA LEU A 107 7.83 -30.04 20.97
C LEU A 107 6.32 -29.92 20.79
N GLY A 108 5.56 -29.69 21.86
CA GLY A 108 4.14 -29.35 21.80
C GLY A 108 3.86 -28.01 21.12
N MET A 109 4.84 -27.09 21.04
CA MET A 109 4.71 -25.78 20.39
C MET A 109 5.09 -25.79 18.90
N VAL A 110 5.61 -26.91 18.38
CA VAL A 110 5.99 -27.04 16.97
C VAL A 110 4.76 -26.89 16.08
N ARG A 111 4.86 -25.99 15.09
CA ARG A 111 3.89 -25.92 14.00
C ARG A 111 4.24 -27.00 12.99
N ARG A 112 3.33 -27.95 12.80
CA ARG A 112 3.53 -29.12 11.94
C ARG A 112 2.71 -29.02 10.66
N ASP A 113 3.31 -29.48 9.57
CA ASP A 113 2.59 -29.95 8.39
C ASP A 113 2.87 -31.45 8.18
N ALA A 114 2.39 -32.04 7.09
CA ALA A 114 2.54 -33.47 6.82
C ALA A 114 4.01 -33.92 6.60
N THR A 115 4.92 -32.98 6.37
CA THR A 115 6.30 -33.21 5.90
C THR A 115 7.35 -32.38 6.65
N SER A 116 6.96 -31.43 7.48
CA SER A 116 7.86 -30.47 8.12
C SER A 116 7.32 -29.98 9.46
N GLY A 117 8.24 -29.50 10.29
CA GLY A 117 7.97 -28.98 11.62
C GLY A 117 8.82 -27.74 11.86
N CYS A 118 8.22 -26.67 12.38
CA CYS A 118 8.93 -25.43 12.72
C CYS A 118 8.67 -25.03 14.17
N LEU A 119 9.76 -24.79 14.90
CA LEU A 119 9.79 -24.35 16.28
C LEU A 119 10.35 -22.93 16.38
N THR A 120 9.69 -22.05 17.13
CA THR A 120 10.28 -20.77 17.56
C THR A 120 11.17 -21.02 18.78
N ILE A 121 12.49 -20.88 18.62
CA ILE A 121 13.49 -21.08 19.68
C ILE A 121 13.50 -19.91 20.66
N GLY A 122 13.22 -18.71 20.15
CA GLY A 122 13.12 -17.51 20.96
C GLY A 122 12.77 -16.30 20.15
N SER A 123 12.40 -15.24 20.88
CA SER A 123 12.12 -13.94 20.32
C SER A 123 12.41 -12.88 21.37
N GLY A 124 12.81 -11.68 20.95
CA GLY A 124 13.09 -10.61 21.89
C GLY A 124 13.60 -9.35 21.21
N THR A 125 14.07 -8.41 22.01
CA THR A 125 14.74 -7.20 21.55
C THR A 125 16.24 -7.35 21.74
N ILE A 126 17.01 -7.02 20.71
CA ILE A 126 18.47 -7.08 20.74
C ILE A 126 19.05 -5.92 21.55
N GLY A 127 19.89 -6.24 22.54
CA GLY A 127 20.46 -5.25 23.46
C GLY A 127 21.69 -4.52 22.94
N ALA A 128 22.41 -5.10 21.98
CA ALA A 128 23.64 -4.53 21.42
C ALA A 128 23.88 -5.01 19.98
N ASP A 129 24.59 -4.17 19.21
CA ASP A 129 25.11 -4.52 17.88
C ASP A 129 26.18 -5.61 18.05
N ASP A 130 25.94 -6.81 17.53
CA ASP A 130 26.86 -7.95 17.66
C ASP A 130 26.49 -9.10 16.70
N ASP A 131 27.37 -10.09 16.64
CA ASP A 131 27.07 -11.39 16.06
C ASP A 131 26.39 -12.30 17.09
N TYR A 132 25.30 -12.95 16.65
CA TYR A 132 24.54 -13.90 17.45
C TYR A 132 24.64 -15.27 16.82
N THR A 133 24.93 -16.27 17.64
CA THR A 133 25.11 -17.65 17.22
C THR A 133 23.93 -18.50 17.67
N ILE A 134 23.49 -19.39 16.79
CA ILE A 134 22.51 -20.42 17.10
C ILE A 134 23.25 -21.75 17.14
N GLU A 135 23.24 -22.39 18.29
CA GLU A 135 24.01 -23.59 18.57
C GLU A 135 23.08 -24.70 19.03
N ALA A 136 23.25 -25.89 18.44
CA ALA A 136 22.65 -27.12 18.94
C ALA A 136 23.67 -27.82 19.84
N SER A 137 23.22 -28.33 20.99
CA SER A 137 24.07 -29.04 21.97
C SER A 137 23.36 -30.29 22.48
N TRP A 138 24.12 -31.30 22.87
CA TRP A 138 23.59 -32.60 23.29
C TRP A 138 24.53 -33.30 24.27
N ASP A 139 23.96 -34.17 25.11
CA ASP A 139 24.75 -35.04 25.98
C ASP A 139 25.36 -36.22 25.21
N ALA A 140 24.62 -36.76 24.23
CA ALA A 140 25.06 -37.81 23.32
C ALA A 140 24.68 -37.44 21.87
N PRO A 141 25.58 -37.67 20.88
CA PRO A 141 25.31 -37.28 19.49
C PRO A 141 24.00 -37.86 18.95
N PRO A 142 23.06 -37.01 18.47
CA PRO A 142 21.76 -37.45 17.98
C PRO A 142 21.89 -38.04 16.56
N THR A 143 22.47 -39.24 16.46
CA THR A 143 22.73 -39.93 15.18
C THR A 143 21.47 -40.10 14.32
N ALA A 144 20.31 -40.32 14.95
CA ALA A 144 19.03 -40.42 14.27
C ALA A 144 18.59 -39.11 13.61
N LEU A 145 19.14 -37.96 14.02
CA LEU A 145 18.82 -36.63 13.46
C LEU A 145 19.96 -36.06 12.60
N ALA A 146 21.09 -36.77 12.49
CA ALA A 146 22.32 -36.27 11.88
C ALA A 146 22.09 -35.73 10.46
N ASP A 147 21.34 -36.48 9.65
CA ASP A 147 21.08 -36.19 8.24
C ASP A 147 19.73 -35.50 7.99
N VAL A 148 18.98 -35.14 9.05
CA VAL A 148 17.71 -34.42 8.87
C VAL A 148 18.01 -33.00 8.42
N PRO A 149 17.51 -32.56 7.24
CA PRO A 149 17.67 -31.19 6.80
C PRO A 149 17.01 -30.23 7.79
N LEU A 150 17.81 -29.32 8.34
CA LEU A 150 17.37 -28.24 9.20
C LEU A 150 17.40 -26.93 8.43
N ARG A 151 16.45 -26.05 8.70
CA ARG A 151 16.43 -24.67 8.22
C ARG A 151 16.35 -23.73 9.40
N VAL A 152 17.42 -22.97 9.62
CA VAL A 152 17.42 -21.91 10.61
C VAL A 152 16.92 -20.62 9.98
N ARG A 153 15.96 -19.95 10.64
CA ARG A 153 15.40 -18.69 10.17
C ARG A 153 15.59 -17.63 11.24
N VAL A 154 16.18 -16.50 10.86
CA VAL A 154 16.30 -15.33 11.73
C VAL A 154 15.64 -14.14 11.04
N LEU A 155 14.59 -13.63 11.69
CA LEU A 155 13.82 -12.49 11.22
C LEU A 155 14.03 -11.34 12.19
N GLY A 156 14.81 -10.34 11.79
CA GLY A 156 15.12 -9.15 12.58
C GLY A 156 14.53 -7.90 11.96
N ARG A 157 13.89 -7.04 12.76
CA ARG A 157 13.27 -5.81 12.28
C ARG A 157 13.18 -4.75 13.36
N ARG A 158 13.38 -3.48 13.02
CA ARG A 158 13.11 -2.37 13.94
C ARG A 158 11.64 -1.95 13.86
N PRO A 159 10.93 -1.85 15.00
CA PRO A 159 9.57 -1.35 15.00
C PRO A 159 9.53 0.12 14.56
N LEU A 160 8.40 0.53 14.00
CA LEU A 160 8.18 1.93 13.63
C LEU A 160 8.15 2.81 14.89
N GLY A 161 8.83 3.95 14.82
CA GLY A 161 8.87 4.94 15.90
C GLY A 161 7.94 6.12 15.65
N LEU A 162 7.93 7.05 16.61
CA LEU A 162 7.14 8.28 16.53
C LEU A 162 7.49 9.13 15.30
N ALA A 163 8.76 9.15 14.89
CA ALA A 163 9.20 9.91 13.71
C ALA A 163 8.48 9.45 12.44
N GLN A 164 8.36 8.13 12.22
CA GLN A 164 7.67 7.56 11.07
C GLN A 164 6.17 7.87 11.10
N VAL A 165 5.53 7.81 12.27
CA VAL A 165 4.13 8.21 12.46
C VAL A 165 3.94 9.70 12.13
N LEU A 166 4.83 10.58 12.60
CA LEU A 166 4.77 12.01 12.33
C LEU A 166 4.96 12.32 10.84
N ILE A 167 5.85 11.62 10.14
CA ILE A 167 6.02 11.78 8.68
C ILE A 167 4.70 11.53 7.96
N VAL A 168 4.03 10.41 8.26
CA VAL A 168 2.75 10.07 7.62
C VAL A 168 1.64 11.04 8.02
N LEU A 169 1.54 11.41 9.29
CA LEU A 169 0.55 12.37 9.78
C LEU A 169 0.69 13.75 9.12
N LEU A 170 1.92 14.28 9.04
CA LEU A 170 2.17 15.58 8.40
C LEU A 170 1.91 15.53 6.89
N THR A 171 2.26 14.42 6.24
CA THR A 171 1.96 14.21 4.81
C THR A 171 0.45 14.13 4.57
N TRP A 172 -0.29 13.49 5.47
CA TRP A 172 -1.75 13.44 5.41
C TRP A 172 -2.38 14.82 5.59
N ILE A 173 -1.93 15.60 6.58
CA ILE A 173 -2.38 16.98 6.78
C ILE A 173 -2.05 17.84 5.55
N ALA A 174 -0.87 17.69 4.95
CA ALA A 174 -0.50 18.39 3.73
C ALA A 174 -1.41 18.01 2.54
N SER A 175 -1.78 16.73 2.42
CA SER A 175 -2.69 16.25 1.37
C SER A 175 -4.12 16.78 1.56
N LEU A 176 -4.62 16.83 2.80
CA LEU A 176 -5.88 17.50 3.13
C LEU A 176 -5.81 19.01 2.85
N GLY A 177 -4.68 19.65 3.15
CA GLY A 177 -4.42 21.06 2.82
C GLY A 177 -4.41 21.33 1.32
N LEU A 178 -3.83 20.42 0.52
CA LEU A 178 -3.86 20.51 -0.94
C LEU A 178 -5.30 20.44 -1.46
N LEU A 179 -6.11 19.52 -0.96
CA LEU A 179 -7.53 19.44 -1.32
C LEU A 179 -8.29 20.71 -0.90
N ALA A 180 -8.04 21.21 0.32
CA ALA A 180 -8.68 22.42 0.83
C ALA A 180 -8.32 23.66 -0.01
N THR A 181 -7.06 23.81 -0.42
CA THR A 181 -6.63 24.94 -1.26
C THR A 181 -7.25 24.87 -2.66
N LEU A 182 -7.41 23.68 -3.24
CA LEU A 182 -8.18 23.49 -4.48
C LEU A 182 -9.66 23.85 -4.31
N ALA A 183 -10.24 23.60 -3.13
CA ALA A 183 -11.63 23.98 -2.81
C ALA A 183 -11.83 25.50 -2.64
N LEU A 184 -10.78 26.27 -2.39
CA LEU A 184 -10.85 27.73 -2.28
C LEU A 184 -10.95 28.45 -3.63
N ARG A 185 -10.77 27.73 -4.76
CA ARG A 185 -10.96 28.30 -6.10
C ARG A 185 -12.39 28.83 -6.24
N SER A 186 -12.52 30.14 -6.49
CA SER A 186 -13.83 30.77 -6.67
C SER A 186 -14.46 30.34 -8.01
N PRO A 187 -15.79 30.20 -8.09
CA PRO A 187 -16.49 29.98 -9.35
C PRO A 187 -16.23 31.10 -10.37
N SER A 188 -15.95 32.33 -9.91
CA SER A 188 -15.67 33.49 -10.76
C SER A 188 -14.27 33.44 -11.37
N GLU A 189 -13.24 32.92 -10.69
CA GLU A 189 -11.92 32.70 -11.30
C GLU A 189 -11.95 31.51 -12.28
N ALA A 190 -12.84 30.52 -12.06
CA ALA A 190 -13.09 29.46 -13.02
C ALA A 190 -13.78 30.00 -14.29
N ALA A 191 -14.72 30.93 -14.13
CA ALA A 191 -15.43 31.61 -15.22
C ALA A 191 -14.62 32.75 -15.90
N ALA A 192 -13.66 33.38 -15.21
CA ALA A 192 -12.83 34.47 -15.75
C ALA A 192 -11.56 33.98 -16.47
N ALA A 193 -11.16 32.71 -16.29
CA ALA A 193 -10.12 32.08 -17.12
C ALA A 193 -10.57 31.83 -18.57
N THR A 194 -11.87 31.94 -18.81
CA THR A 194 -12.58 32.06 -20.08
C THR A 194 -12.87 33.54 -20.33
N PRO A 195 -12.08 34.27 -21.15
CA PRO A 195 -12.66 35.41 -21.84
C PRO A 195 -13.68 34.86 -22.84
N ALA A 196 -14.86 35.47 -22.88
CA ALA A 196 -15.83 35.29 -23.93
C ALA A 196 -15.21 35.70 -25.27
N SER A 197 -14.53 34.75 -25.91
CA SER A 197 -14.17 34.77 -27.32
C SER A 197 -14.60 33.43 -27.90
N GLU A 198 -14.90 33.40 -29.20
CA GLU A 198 -15.51 32.39 -30.08
C GLU A 198 -15.36 30.86 -29.77
N GLU A 199 -14.51 30.46 -28.83
CA GLU A 199 -14.25 29.08 -28.38
C GLU A 199 -15.03 28.63 -27.12
N GLU A 200 -15.53 29.51 -26.24
CA GLU A 200 -16.51 29.09 -25.20
C GLU A 200 -17.79 28.57 -25.86
N ASP A 201 -18.14 29.25 -26.93
CA ASP A 201 -19.10 28.89 -27.93
C ASP A 201 -18.73 27.52 -28.57
N ALA A 202 -17.47 27.09 -28.64
CA ALA A 202 -17.07 25.78 -29.15
C ALA A 202 -17.25 24.62 -28.14
N TRP A 203 -16.92 24.77 -26.84
CA TRP A 203 -17.16 23.72 -25.83
C TRP A 203 -18.64 23.61 -25.44
N VAL A 204 -19.33 24.75 -25.32
CA VAL A 204 -20.78 24.77 -25.16
C VAL A 204 -21.45 24.21 -26.41
N ARG A 205 -20.99 24.52 -27.65
CA ARG A 205 -21.42 23.79 -28.87
C ARG A 205 -20.94 22.33 -28.91
N GLU A 206 -19.88 21.95 -28.22
CA GLU A 206 -19.38 20.57 -28.12
C GLU A 206 -20.32 19.71 -27.24
N VAL A 207 -20.83 20.30 -26.15
CA VAL A 207 -21.79 19.67 -25.23
C VAL A 207 -23.24 19.84 -25.70
N GLU A 208 -23.61 20.97 -26.29
CA GLU A 208 -24.93 21.24 -26.88
C GLU A 208 -25.09 20.64 -28.29
N GLY A 209 -24.01 20.44 -29.04
CA GLY A 209 -23.99 19.65 -30.28
C GLY A 209 -24.21 18.15 -30.04
N ALA A 210 -24.03 17.68 -28.80
CA ALA A 210 -24.57 16.38 -28.37
C ALA A 210 -26.10 16.40 -28.22
N ARG A 211 -26.72 17.59 -28.08
CA ARG A 211 -28.17 17.80 -27.96
C ARG A 211 -28.83 18.28 -29.26
N ARG A 212 -28.10 18.92 -30.19
CA ARG A 212 -28.57 19.32 -31.53
C ARG A 212 -28.09 18.34 -32.61
N PRO A 213 -28.86 18.07 -33.68
CA PRO A 213 -28.47 17.10 -34.69
C PRO A 213 -27.36 17.65 -35.60
N LEU A 214 -26.10 17.43 -35.23
CA LEU A 214 -24.93 17.65 -36.10
C LEU A 214 -24.99 16.76 -37.36
N PRO A 215 -24.37 17.11 -38.49
CA PRO A 215 -24.20 16.18 -39.62
C PRO A 215 -23.53 14.87 -39.18
N ARG A 216 -23.97 13.73 -39.74
CA ARG A 216 -23.53 12.38 -39.30
C ARG A 216 -22.01 12.22 -39.29
N TRP A 217 -21.30 12.80 -40.26
CA TRP A 217 -19.84 12.69 -40.39
C TRP A 217 -19.07 13.46 -39.32
N LEU A 218 -19.52 14.67 -38.94
CA LEU A 218 -18.95 15.45 -37.83
C LEU A 218 -19.21 14.77 -36.49
N ARG A 219 -20.40 14.18 -36.29
CA ARG A 219 -20.69 13.37 -35.08
C ARG A 219 -19.76 12.17 -34.98
N ALA A 220 -19.47 11.47 -36.07
CA ALA A 220 -18.59 10.30 -36.07
C ALA A 220 -17.14 10.68 -35.73
N GLN A 221 -16.58 11.72 -36.33
CA GLN A 221 -15.23 12.22 -36.02
C GLN A 221 -15.12 12.70 -34.57
N TRP A 222 -16.15 13.38 -34.08
CA TRP A 222 -16.21 13.88 -32.71
C TRP A 222 -16.33 12.77 -31.66
N LEU A 223 -17.20 11.78 -31.92
CA LEU A 223 -17.30 10.56 -31.09
C LEU A 223 -15.96 9.81 -31.07
N GLY A 224 -15.28 9.71 -32.22
CA GLY A 224 -13.96 9.11 -32.34
C GLY A 224 -12.90 9.80 -31.48
N ALA A 225 -12.79 11.13 -31.55
CA ALA A 225 -11.82 11.90 -30.76
C ALA A 225 -12.06 11.78 -29.24
N TRP A 226 -13.33 11.71 -28.81
CA TRP A 226 -13.68 11.52 -27.40
C TRP A 226 -13.31 10.14 -26.87
N TRP A 227 -13.67 9.08 -27.61
CA TRP A 227 -13.29 7.72 -27.23
C TRP A 227 -11.79 7.51 -27.32
N ALA A 228 -11.10 8.15 -28.28
CA ALA A 228 -9.64 8.14 -28.36
C ALA A 228 -8.99 8.77 -27.13
N ARG A 229 -9.57 9.84 -26.56
CA ARG A 229 -9.05 10.44 -25.31
C ARG A 229 -9.16 9.48 -24.13
N LEU A 230 -10.35 8.90 -23.93
CA LEU A 230 -10.59 7.96 -22.83
C LEU A 230 -9.74 6.70 -22.99
N ALA A 231 -9.76 6.09 -24.17
CA ALA A 231 -8.99 4.88 -24.46
C ALA A 231 -7.48 5.12 -24.38
N GLY A 232 -6.99 6.25 -24.92
CA GLY A 232 -5.58 6.63 -24.85
C GLY A 232 -5.10 6.88 -23.43
N GLY A 233 -5.86 7.65 -22.64
CA GLY A 233 -5.55 7.89 -21.24
C GLY A 233 -5.55 6.60 -20.41
N PHE A 234 -6.57 5.75 -20.58
CA PHE A 234 -6.64 4.47 -19.89
C PHE A 234 -5.51 3.52 -20.32
N ALA A 235 -5.23 3.43 -21.62
CA ALA A 235 -4.15 2.59 -22.15
C ALA A 235 -2.78 3.01 -21.61
N LEU A 236 -2.52 4.32 -21.45
CA LEU A 236 -1.28 4.80 -20.86
C LEU A 236 -1.15 4.44 -19.39
N VAL A 237 -2.20 4.64 -18.58
CA VAL A 237 -2.18 4.24 -17.16
C VAL A 237 -2.01 2.73 -17.02
N LEU A 238 -2.72 1.95 -17.83
CA LEU A 238 -2.57 0.50 -17.85
C LEU A 238 -1.15 0.09 -18.24
N ALA A 239 -0.57 0.71 -19.27
CA ALA A 239 0.82 0.46 -19.66
C ALA A 239 1.81 0.83 -18.55
N GLY A 240 1.59 1.94 -17.84
CA GLY A 240 2.39 2.33 -16.66
C GLY A 240 2.29 1.30 -15.54
N PHE A 241 1.08 0.82 -15.24
CA PHE A 241 0.85 -0.23 -14.24
C PHE A 241 1.56 -1.54 -14.61
N TYR A 242 1.43 -1.98 -15.87
CA TYR A 242 2.14 -3.18 -16.34
C TYR A 242 3.65 -3.01 -16.35
N ALA A 243 4.16 -1.88 -16.85
CA ALA A 243 5.60 -1.61 -16.93
C ALA A 243 6.26 -1.61 -15.54
N THR A 244 5.53 -1.14 -14.53
CA THR A 244 6.04 -1.07 -13.15
C THR A 244 5.84 -2.35 -12.37
N GLY A 245 4.83 -3.17 -12.68
CA GLY A 245 4.54 -4.43 -12.00
C GLY A 245 5.64 -5.50 -12.11
N PHE A 246 6.56 -5.37 -13.07
CA PHE A 246 7.70 -6.27 -13.25
C PHE A 246 9.03 -5.70 -12.69
N LEU A 247 9.02 -4.50 -12.12
CA LEU A 247 10.23 -3.92 -11.57
C LEU A 247 10.55 -4.62 -10.24
N PRO A 248 11.75 -5.22 -10.10
CA PRO A 248 12.17 -5.78 -8.83
C PRO A 248 12.45 -4.65 -7.84
N GLY A 249 12.22 -4.90 -6.56
CA GLY A 249 12.59 -3.98 -5.49
C GLY A 249 11.85 -4.28 -4.20
N GLY A 250 12.35 -3.75 -3.08
CA GLY A 250 11.66 -3.82 -1.81
C GLY A 250 10.75 -2.61 -1.57
N ALA A 251 10.55 -2.28 -0.29
CA ALA A 251 9.53 -1.33 0.13
C ALA A 251 9.80 0.09 -0.35
N ALA A 252 11.07 0.51 -0.39
CA ALA A 252 11.44 1.85 -0.87
C ALA A 252 11.17 2.00 -2.38
N ALA A 253 11.56 1.00 -3.17
CA ALA A 253 11.25 0.97 -4.60
C ALA A 253 9.73 0.97 -4.84
N GLY A 254 8.97 0.19 -4.06
CA GLY A 254 7.52 0.17 -4.09
C GLY A 254 6.90 1.56 -3.82
N LEU A 255 7.40 2.30 -2.82
CA LEU A 255 6.95 3.66 -2.52
C LEU A 255 7.24 4.62 -3.69
N ALA A 256 8.46 4.57 -4.24
CA ALA A 256 8.86 5.42 -5.36
C ALA A 256 8.03 5.14 -6.61
N ILE A 257 7.81 3.86 -6.94
CA ILE A 257 6.96 3.42 -8.05
C ILE A 257 5.52 3.88 -7.84
N GLY A 258 4.95 3.66 -6.65
CA GLY A 258 3.58 4.07 -6.34
C GLY A 258 3.38 5.59 -6.43
N ALA A 259 4.31 6.38 -5.89
CA ALA A 259 4.28 7.84 -5.98
C ALA A 259 4.46 8.33 -7.42
N GLY A 260 5.32 7.67 -8.18
CA GLY A 260 5.51 7.90 -9.62
C GLY A 260 4.23 7.61 -10.41
N LEU A 261 3.57 6.48 -10.14
CA LEU A 261 2.31 6.10 -10.77
C LEU A 261 1.19 7.10 -10.42
N ALA A 262 1.06 7.49 -9.15
CA ALA A 262 0.10 8.52 -8.74
C ALA A 262 0.32 9.86 -9.48
N SER A 263 1.58 10.27 -9.61
CA SER A 263 1.94 11.48 -10.38
C SER A 263 1.62 11.32 -11.87
N PHE A 264 1.88 10.13 -12.42
CA PHE A 264 1.61 9.78 -13.80
C PHE A 264 0.10 9.77 -14.10
N GLU A 265 -0.73 9.21 -13.22
CA GLU A 265 -2.19 9.22 -13.33
C GLU A 265 -2.75 10.65 -13.38
N VAL A 266 -2.27 11.54 -12.50
CA VAL A 266 -2.63 12.96 -12.53
C VAL A 266 -2.18 13.61 -13.84
N GLY A 267 -0.96 13.31 -14.29
CA GLY A 267 -0.42 13.80 -15.55
C GLY A 267 -1.26 13.38 -16.75
N VAL A 268 -1.65 12.10 -16.82
CA VAL A 268 -2.52 11.55 -17.88
C VAL A 268 -3.91 12.18 -17.82
N ALA A 269 -4.53 12.25 -16.64
CA ALA A 269 -5.83 12.89 -16.46
C ALA A 269 -5.81 14.34 -16.95
N LEU A 270 -4.77 15.11 -16.62
CA LEU A 270 -4.61 16.47 -17.09
C LEU A 270 -4.29 16.55 -18.59
N LEU A 271 -3.48 15.66 -19.13
CA LEU A 271 -3.10 15.65 -20.54
C LEU A 271 -4.30 15.39 -21.45
N PHE A 272 -5.16 14.44 -21.06
CA PHE A 272 -6.31 14.00 -21.85
C PHE A 272 -7.62 14.71 -21.49
N ALA A 273 -7.67 15.46 -20.39
CA ALA A 273 -8.80 16.33 -20.08
C ALA A 273 -8.98 17.39 -21.19
N PRO A 274 -10.23 17.64 -21.65
CA PRO A 274 -10.49 18.64 -22.67
C PRO A 274 -10.17 20.05 -22.14
N GLY A 275 -9.65 20.90 -23.03
CA GLY A 275 -9.28 22.28 -22.72
C GLY A 275 -7.79 22.57 -22.92
N ARG A 276 -7.47 23.78 -23.38
CA ARG A 276 -6.07 24.20 -23.63
C ARG A 276 -5.37 24.74 -22.38
N ARG A 277 -6.12 25.43 -21.51
CA ARG A 277 -5.61 26.00 -20.26
C ARG A 277 -5.88 25.06 -19.10
N LEU A 278 -4.99 25.05 -18.10
CA LEU A 278 -5.15 24.25 -16.88
C LEU A 278 -6.53 24.46 -16.24
N ALA A 279 -6.96 25.71 -16.08
CA ALA A 279 -8.26 26.03 -15.47
C ALA A 279 -9.46 25.37 -16.17
N ALA A 280 -9.40 25.26 -17.51
CA ALA A 280 -10.43 24.62 -18.34
C ALA A 280 -10.39 23.09 -18.22
N ARG A 281 -9.19 22.50 -18.05
CA ARG A 281 -9.01 21.06 -17.83
C ARG A 281 -9.52 20.60 -16.46
N LEU A 282 -9.47 21.46 -15.45
CA LEU A 282 -9.91 21.14 -14.08
C LEU A 282 -11.44 21.03 -13.94
N GLU A 283 -12.21 21.71 -14.80
CA GLU A 283 -13.69 21.68 -14.77
C GLU A 283 -14.29 20.31 -15.11
N PRO A 284 -13.93 19.64 -16.23
CA PRO A 284 -14.41 18.29 -16.54
C PRO A 284 -13.91 17.26 -15.52
N LEU A 285 -12.76 17.51 -14.89
CA LEU A 285 -12.25 16.69 -13.78
C LEU A 285 -13.03 16.89 -12.47
N GLY A 286 -14.03 17.79 -12.43
CA GLY A 286 -14.85 18.02 -11.24
C GLY A 286 -14.08 18.62 -10.06
N LEU A 287 -12.91 19.22 -10.30
CA LEU A 287 -12.08 19.87 -9.27
C LEU A 287 -12.63 21.28 -8.96
N ARG A 288 -13.86 21.30 -8.44
CA ARG A 288 -14.63 22.50 -8.12
C ARG A 288 -15.32 22.36 -6.78
N ARG A 289 -15.49 23.49 -6.09
CA ARG A 289 -16.25 23.56 -4.85
C ARG A 289 -17.74 23.26 -5.09
N PRO A 290 -18.38 22.37 -4.34
CA PRO A 290 -19.82 22.14 -4.46
C PRO A 290 -20.61 23.33 -3.93
N ARG A 291 -21.83 23.55 -4.44
CA ARG A 291 -22.69 24.68 -4.00
C ARG A 291 -22.98 24.63 -2.50
N ALA A 292 -23.40 23.47 -1.98
CA ALA A 292 -23.65 23.24 -0.56
C ALA A 292 -22.39 22.73 0.18
N TRP A 293 -21.25 23.40 0.00
CA TRP A 293 -19.96 22.98 0.58
C TRP A 293 -19.99 22.78 2.10
N TRP A 294 -20.80 23.57 2.81
CA TRP A 294 -20.96 23.50 4.25
C TRP A 294 -21.61 22.18 4.71
N ALA A 295 -22.39 21.52 3.84
CA ALA A 295 -22.95 20.20 4.11
C ALA A 295 -22.05 19.10 3.55
N TRP A 296 -21.56 19.27 2.32
CA TRP A 296 -20.82 18.24 1.60
C TRP A 296 -19.45 17.92 2.22
N PHE A 297 -18.68 18.91 2.70
CA PHE A 297 -17.38 18.63 3.28
C PHE A 297 -17.46 17.93 4.66
N PRO A 298 -18.27 18.41 5.62
CA PRO A 298 -18.50 17.64 6.85
C PRO A 298 -19.11 16.27 6.57
N GLY A 299 -20.06 16.19 5.62
CA GLY A 299 -20.62 14.92 5.17
C GLY A 299 -19.54 13.97 4.64
N ALA A 300 -18.62 14.43 3.80
CA ALA A 300 -17.52 13.61 3.28
C ALA A 300 -16.61 13.06 4.40
N VAL A 301 -16.33 13.85 5.43
CA VAL A 301 -15.58 13.37 6.61
C VAL A 301 -16.35 12.25 7.32
N LEU A 302 -17.65 12.43 7.58
CA LEU A 302 -18.49 11.41 8.20
C LEU A 302 -18.59 10.14 7.33
N PHE A 303 -18.67 10.29 6.00
CA PHE A 303 -18.64 9.16 5.07
C PHE A 303 -17.30 8.42 5.13
N GLY A 304 -16.18 9.12 5.13
CA GLY A 304 -14.84 8.51 5.29
C GLY A 304 -14.72 7.72 6.59
N LEU A 305 -15.22 8.26 7.69
CA LEU A 305 -15.29 7.55 8.99
C LEU A 305 -16.18 6.30 8.91
N GLY A 306 -17.33 6.40 8.25
CA GLY A 306 -18.23 5.26 8.03
C GLY A 306 -17.59 4.14 7.20
N LEU A 307 -16.79 4.50 6.18
CA LEU A 307 -16.07 3.52 5.36
C LEU A 307 -15.03 2.71 6.15
N VAL A 308 -14.41 3.29 7.18
CA VAL A 308 -13.49 2.55 8.08
C VAL A 308 -14.25 1.43 8.80
N TRP A 309 -15.47 1.69 9.27
CA TRP A 309 -16.32 0.66 9.88
C TRP A 309 -16.71 -0.42 8.88
N VAL A 310 -17.08 -0.04 7.66
CA VAL A 310 -17.39 -0.99 6.58
C VAL A 310 -16.18 -1.87 6.27
N ALA A 311 -14.97 -1.31 6.20
CA ALA A 311 -13.76 -2.07 5.96
C ALA A 311 -13.51 -3.10 7.06
N ARG A 312 -13.63 -2.71 8.34
CA ARG A 312 -13.49 -3.62 9.49
C ARG A 312 -14.55 -4.73 9.47
N LEU A 313 -15.80 -4.39 9.14
CA LEU A 313 -16.86 -5.38 9.03
C LEU A 313 -16.58 -6.35 7.87
N SER A 314 -16.10 -5.86 6.74
CA SER A 314 -15.83 -6.69 5.57
C SER A 314 -14.69 -7.67 5.83
N THR A 315 -13.60 -7.24 6.48
CA THR A 315 -12.45 -8.10 6.80
C THR A 315 -12.72 -9.09 7.94
N THR A 316 -13.76 -8.87 8.74
CA THR A 316 -14.17 -9.80 9.80
C THR A 316 -15.20 -10.82 9.33
N LEU A 317 -16.13 -10.43 8.45
CA LEU A 317 -17.20 -11.30 7.97
C LEU A 317 -16.83 -12.14 6.74
N VAL A 318 -15.90 -11.66 5.91
CA VAL A 318 -15.54 -12.33 4.66
C VAL A 318 -14.20 -13.04 4.83
N PRO A 319 -14.16 -14.38 4.76
CA PRO A 319 -12.94 -15.14 4.98
C PRO A 319 -11.92 -14.88 3.88
N SER A 320 -10.65 -14.93 4.28
CA SER A 320 -9.52 -14.93 3.37
C SER A 320 -9.26 -16.35 2.86
N THR A 321 -8.84 -16.49 1.59
CA THR A 321 -8.37 -17.76 1.01
C THR A 321 -6.85 -17.81 0.88
N GLY A 322 -6.12 -16.80 1.35
CA GLY A 322 -4.66 -16.77 1.29
C GLY A 322 -4.03 -15.45 1.74
N THR A 323 -2.71 -15.37 1.65
CA THR A 323 -1.98 -14.12 1.92
C THR A 323 -1.94 -13.27 0.64
N SER A 324 -2.44 -12.05 0.71
CA SER A 324 -2.37 -11.12 -0.42
C SER A 324 -0.99 -10.47 -0.51
N ALA A 325 -0.66 -9.93 -1.70
CA ALA A 325 0.58 -9.19 -1.92
C ALA A 325 0.72 -8.03 -0.92
N VAL A 326 -0.36 -7.27 -0.67
CA VAL A 326 -0.32 -6.17 0.30
C VAL A 326 -0.09 -6.67 1.73
N GLN A 327 -0.64 -7.83 2.12
CA GLN A 327 -0.44 -8.38 3.46
C GLN A 327 1.02 -8.80 3.68
N THR A 328 1.65 -9.42 2.69
CA THR A 328 3.09 -9.74 2.74
C THR A 328 3.95 -8.49 2.74
N PHE A 329 3.55 -7.46 1.98
CA PHE A 329 4.27 -6.20 1.94
C PHE A 329 4.26 -5.51 3.31
N VAL A 330 3.08 -5.35 3.93
CA VAL A 330 2.93 -4.70 5.23
C VAL A 330 3.28 -5.61 6.43
N SER A 331 3.75 -6.83 6.21
CA SER A 331 4.28 -7.65 7.31
C SER A 331 5.65 -7.18 7.79
N TRP A 332 6.25 -6.21 7.10
CA TRP A 332 7.57 -5.64 7.37
C TRP A 332 7.44 -4.13 7.67
N PRO A 333 8.19 -3.58 8.65
CA PRO A 333 8.11 -2.17 9.00
C PRO A 333 8.34 -1.22 7.82
N SER A 334 9.32 -1.51 6.96
CA SER A 334 9.55 -0.74 5.74
C SER A 334 8.31 -0.74 4.83
N GLY A 335 7.71 -1.91 4.60
CA GLY A 335 6.48 -2.05 3.81
C GLY A 335 5.26 -1.40 4.45
N MET A 336 5.12 -1.42 5.78
CA MET A 336 4.08 -0.69 6.52
C MET A 336 4.20 0.82 6.31
N LEU A 337 5.41 1.38 6.46
CA LEU A 337 5.66 2.80 6.26
C LEU A 337 5.41 3.20 4.80
N SER A 338 5.91 2.41 3.85
CA SER A 338 5.70 2.60 2.41
C SER A 338 4.21 2.63 2.06
N PHE A 339 3.45 1.63 2.52
CA PHE A 339 2.01 1.57 2.32
C PHE A 339 1.28 2.76 2.96
N ALA A 340 1.61 3.11 4.21
CA ALA A 340 0.97 4.21 4.91
C ALA A 340 1.26 5.57 4.27
N ALA A 341 2.47 5.80 3.78
CA ALA A 341 2.85 7.01 3.05
C ALA A 341 2.09 7.13 1.72
N LEU A 342 1.95 6.03 0.96
CA LEU A 342 1.13 6.01 -0.25
C LEU A 342 -0.35 6.22 0.06
N ALA A 343 -0.89 5.57 1.09
CA ALA A 343 -2.30 5.63 1.44
C ALA A 343 -2.79 7.07 1.72
N VAL A 344 -1.91 7.97 2.18
CA VAL A 344 -2.29 9.37 2.45
C VAL A 344 -2.12 10.31 1.27
N VAL A 345 -1.58 9.83 0.14
CA VAL A 345 -1.31 10.65 -1.07
C VAL A 345 -2.02 10.10 -2.31
N ALA A 346 -1.95 8.78 -2.54
CA ALA A 346 -2.55 8.09 -3.68
C ALA A 346 -4.04 8.40 -3.90
N PRO A 347 -4.89 8.55 -2.84
CA PRO A 347 -6.29 8.93 -3.03
C PRO A 347 -6.51 10.20 -3.83
N LEU A 348 -5.58 11.17 -3.79
CA LEU A 348 -5.68 12.38 -4.62
C LEU A 348 -5.57 12.04 -6.10
N ALA A 349 -4.60 11.21 -6.48
CA ALA A 349 -4.40 10.78 -7.86
C ALA A 349 -5.55 9.90 -8.35
N GLU A 350 -5.93 8.90 -7.54
CA GLU A 350 -7.02 7.99 -7.86
C GLU A 350 -8.34 8.73 -8.07
N GLU A 351 -8.67 9.71 -7.22
CA GLU A 351 -9.90 10.48 -7.38
C GLU A 351 -9.86 11.40 -8.59
N ILE A 352 -8.71 12.04 -8.88
CA ILE A 352 -8.52 12.82 -10.10
C ILE A 352 -8.68 11.93 -11.35
N PHE A 353 -8.17 10.71 -11.32
CA PHE A 353 -8.23 9.80 -12.47
C PHE A 353 -9.61 9.14 -12.61
N PHE A 354 -10.11 8.42 -11.61
CA PHE A 354 -11.37 7.67 -11.72
C PHE A 354 -12.61 8.57 -11.67
N ARG A 355 -12.67 9.53 -10.74
CA ARG A 355 -13.86 10.39 -10.51
C ARG A 355 -13.78 11.71 -11.27
N GLY A 356 -12.56 12.18 -11.52
CA GLY A 356 -12.32 13.31 -12.40
C GLY A 356 -12.33 12.89 -13.87
N PHE A 357 -11.32 12.16 -14.32
CA PHE A 357 -11.10 11.87 -15.73
C PHE A 357 -12.10 10.84 -16.28
N VAL A 358 -12.11 9.60 -15.78
CA VAL A 358 -12.98 8.53 -16.31
C VAL A 358 -14.46 8.90 -16.19
N TYR A 359 -14.93 9.20 -14.97
CA TYR A 359 -16.32 9.59 -14.74
C TYR A 359 -16.66 10.89 -15.47
N GLY A 360 -15.81 11.92 -15.42
CA GLY A 360 -16.07 13.22 -16.04
C GLY A 360 -16.16 13.18 -17.57
N LEU A 361 -15.39 12.31 -18.24
CA LEU A 361 -15.50 12.12 -19.69
C LEU A 361 -16.73 11.30 -20.09
N LEU A 362 -17.19 10.38 -19.24
CA LEU A 362 -18.36 9.54 -19.54
C LEU A 362 -19.69 10.21 -19.17
N GLU A 363 -19.71 11.06 -18.14
CA GLU A 363 -20.91 11.69 -17.56
C GLU A 363 -21.79 12.42 -18.59
N PRO A 364 -21.25 13.22 -19.53
CA PRO A 364 -22.04 13.92 -20.54
C PRO A 364 -22.76 12.99 -21.53
N ARG A 365 -22.29 11.74 -21.67
CA ARG A 365 -22.83 10.77 -22.63
C ARG A 365 -23.86 9.86 -21.98
N ASN A 366 -23.47 9.23 -20.88
CA ASN A 366 -24.33 8.31 -20.16
C ASN A 366 -23.89 8.23 -18.71
N ARG A 367 -24.74 8.73 -17.81
CA ARG A 367 -24.46 8.76 -16.37
C ARG A 367 -24.30 7.35 -15.76
N ALA A 368 -25.06 6.37 -16.25
CA ALA A 368 -24.92 4.99 -15.80
C ALA A 368 -23.56 4.41 -16.22
N LEU A 369 -23.14 4.67 -17.47
CA LEU A 369 -21.82 4.24 -17.93
C LEU A 369 -20.69 4.96 -17.18
N ALA A 370 -20.83 6.24 -16.88
CA ALA A 370 -19.86 6.98 -16.07
C ALA A 370 -19.73 6.41 -14.66
N PHE A 371 -20.87 6.10 -14.04
CA PHE A 371 -20.92 5.50 -12.72
C PHE A 371 -20.27 4.11 -12.72
N LEU A 372 -20.69 3.22 -13.64
CA LEU A 372 -20.15 1.87 -13.77
C LEU A 372 -18.66 1.89 -14.14
N GLY A 373 -18.25 2.74 -15.07
CA GLY A 373 -16.86 2.86 -15.50
C GLY A 373 -15.96 3.35 -14.37
N GLY A 374 -16.33 4.43 -13.68
CA GLY A 374 -15.57 4.95 -12.54
C GLY A 374 -15.48 3.97 -11.37
N TRP A 375 -16.54 3.21 -11.10
CA TRP A 375 -16.57 2.21 -10.04
C TRP A 375 -15.83 0.91 -10.40
N LEU A 376 -16.19 0.27 -11.52
CA LEU A 376 -15.63 -1.04 -11.87
C LEU A 376 -14.15 -0.97 -12.20
N LEU A 377 -13.69 0.05 -12.93
CA LEU A 377 -12.26 0.18 -13.24
C LEU A 377 -11.43 0.41 -11.98
N PHE A 378 -11.96 1.17 -11.01
CA PHE A 378 -11.33 1.34 -9.71
C PHE A 378 -11.20 0.00 -8.98
N VAL A 379 -12.26 -0.80 -8.90
CA VAL A 379 -12.22 -2.11 -8.24
C VAL A 379 -11.24 -3.05 -8.93
N LEU A 380 -11.28 -3.12 -10.27
CA LEU A 380 -10.41 -4.00 -11.06
C LEU A 380 -8.92 -3.65 -10.88
N ALA A 381 -8.58 -2.36 -10.77
CA ALA A 381 -7.20 -1.93 -10.52
C ALA A 381 -6.63 -2.46 -9.18
N HIS A 382 -7.50 -2.76 -8.21
CA HIS A 382 -7.10 -3.22 -6.87
C HIS A 382 -7.13 -4.75 -6.71
N VAL A 383 -7.68 -5.50 -7.67
CA VAL A 383 -7.74 -6.96 -7.62
C VAL A 383 -6.34 -7.59 -7.46
N PRO A 384 -5.30 -7.19 -8.23
CA PRO A 384 -3.98 -7.82 -8.09
C PRO A 384 -3.36 -7.65 -6.70
N GLN A 385 -3.63 -6.52 -6.04
CA GLN A 385 -3.07 -6.19 -4.73
C GLN A 385 -3.75 -6.95 -3.59
N THR A 386 -5.05 -7.23 -3.74
CA THR A 386 -5.90 -7.82 -2.69
C THR A 386 -6.31 -9.26 -2.97
N PHE A 387 -5.79 -9.87 -4.03
CA PHE A 387 -6.08 -11.25 -4.39
C PHE A 387 -5.83 -12.20 -3.19
N GLY A 388 -6.80 -13.07 -2.90
CA GLY A 388 -6.79 -13.94 -1.72
C GLY A 388 -7.38 -13.29 -0.45
N GLN A 389 -7.35 -11.97 -0.33
CA GLN A 389 -7.94 -11.21 0.79
C GLN A 389 -9.32 -10.63 0.41
N TRP A 390 -10.31 -11.51 0.25
CA TRP A 390 -11.63 -11.15 -0.26
C TRP A 390 -12.37 -10.10 0.57
N GLY A 391 -12.23 -10.10 1.91
CA GLY A 391 -12.80 -9.07 2.76
C GLY A 391 -12.26 -7.67 2.47
N ALA A 392 -10.98 -7.55 2.12
CA ALA A 392 -10.39 -6.29 1.68
C ALA A 392 -10.94 -5.88 0.30
N LEU A 393 -11.09 -6.82 -0.64
CA LEU A 393 -11.68 -6.53 -1.95
C LEU A 393 -13.15 -6.08 -1.85
N VAL A 394 -13.93 -6.68 -0.94
CA VAL A 394 -15.30 -6.24 -0.65
C VAL A 394 -15.30 -4.82 -0.09
N ALA A 395 -14.42 -4.51 0.86
CA ALA A 395 -14.28 -3.15 1.38
C ALA A 395 -13.95 -2.14 0.26
N ILE A 396 -12.99 -2.46 -0.62
CA ILE A 396 -12.63 -1.64 -1.78
C ILE A 396 -13.81 -1.49 -2.75
N THR A 397 -14.59 -2.54 -2.96
CA THR A 397 -15.78 -2.52 -3.83
C THR A 397 -16.83 -1.54 -3.31
N VAL A 398 -17.12 -1.59 -2.00
CA VAL A 398 -18.08 -0.68 -1.36
C VAL A 398 -17.53 0.75 -1.32
N THR A 399 -16.26 0.93 -0.96
CA THR A 399 -15.59 2.24 -1.00
C THR A 399 -15.67 2.84 -2.40
N GLY A 400 -15.35 2.06 -3.43
CA GLY A 400 -15.41 2.51 -4.81
C GLY A 400 -16.81 2.97 -5.22
N LEU A 401 -17.84 2.23 -4.81
CA LEU A 401 -19.25 2.55 -5.05
C LEU A 401 -19.65 3.86 -4.34
N MET A 402 -19.29 4.01 -3.06
CA MET A 402 -19.63 5.18 -2.25
C MET A 402 -18.93 6.43 -2.75
N LEU A 403 -17.65 6.36 -3.08
CA LEU A 403 -16.89 7.50 -3.62
C LEU A 403 -17.45 7.97 -4.97
N THR A 404 -17.81 7.04 -5.86
CA THR A 404 -18.47 7.38 -7.12
C THR A 404 -19.85 7.98 -6.90
N THR A 405 -20.60 7.51 -5.89
CA THR A 405 -21.89 8.10 -5.49
C THR A 405 -21.73 9.53 -4.96
N LEU A 406 -20.72 9.78 -4.11
CA LEU A 406 -20.38 11.12 -3.63
C LEU A 406 -20.04 12.06 -4.79
N ARG A 407 -19.24 11.60 -5.76
CA ARG A 407 -18.91 12.37 -6.97
C ARG A 407 -20.16 12.66 -7.82
N ALA A 408 -21.06 11.69 -7.98
CA ALA A 408 -22.28 11.86 -8.77
C ALA A 408 -23.27 12.85 -8.11
N ALA A 409 -23.44 12.74 -6.78
CA ALA A 409 -24.37 13.56 -6.02
C ALA A 409 -23.87 15.01 -5.82
N SER A 410 -22.60 15.18 -5.45
CA SER A 410 -22.01 16.50 -5.18
C SER A 410 -21.54 17.22 -6.44
N ARG A 411 -21.35 16.48 -7.55
CA ARG A 411 -20.70 16.94 -8.78
C ARG A 411 -19.31 17.53 -8.57
N SER A 412 -18.62 17.06 -7.53
CA SER A 412 -17.29 17.51 -7.11
C SER A 412 -16.42 16.31 -6.76
N THR A 413 -15.26 16.23 -7.39
CA THR A 413 -14.20 15.26 -7.08
C THR A 413 -13.51 15.59 -5.76
N LEU A 414 -13.60 16.85 -5.29
CA LEU A 414 -13.04 17.24 -4.00
C LEU A 414 -13.81 16.61 -2.83
N VAL A 415 -15.11 16.37 -2.99
CA VAL A 415 -15.95 15.74 -1.95
C VAL A 415 -15.60 14.26 -1.81
N SER A 416 -15.50 13.52 -2.92
CA SER A 416 -15.05 12.12 -2.88
C SER A 416 -13.59 12.02 -2.45
N GLY A 417 -12.72 12.91 -2.95
CA GLY A 417 -11.34 13.10 -2.50
C GLY A 417 -11.17 13.23 -0.99
N LEU A 418 -12.00 14.06 -0.35
CA LEU A 418 -11.93 14.24 1.10
C LEU A 418 -12.35 12.99 1.84
N ALA A 419 -13.45 12.35 1.44
CA ALA A 419 -13.90 11.09 2.05
C ALA A 419 -12.83 9.99 1.90
N HIS A 420 -12.20 9.92 0.73
CA HIS A 420 -11.18 8.93 0.41
C HIS A 420 -9.89 9.14 1.24
N LEU A 421 -9.42 10.39 1.36
CA LEU A 421 -8.28 10.75 2.21
C LEU A 421 -8.57 10.48 3.69
N VAL A 422 -9.79 10.75 4.17
CA VAL A 422 -10.17 10.44 5.55
C VAL A 422 -10.14 8.94 5.79
N TYR A 423 -10.77 8.17 4.91
CA TYR A 423 -10.80 6.71 4.99
C TYR A 423 -9.39 6.10 5.00
N ASN A 424 -8.56 6.41 4.00
CA ASN A 424 -7.22 5.83 3.90
C ASN A 424 -6.26 6.36 4.96
N GLY A 425 -6.35 7.63 5.35
CA GLY A 425 -5.51 8.17 6.42
C GLY A 425 -5.76 7.48 7.76
N LEU A 426 -7.02 7.17 8.08
CA LEU A 426 -7.33 6.42 9.29
C LEU A 426 -6.86 4.96 9.23
N LEU A 427 -6.96 4.31 8.07
CA LEU A 427 -6.40 2.97 7.88
C LEU A 427 -4.87 2.99 8.02
N ALA A 428 -4.19 3.97 7.40
CA ALA A 428 -2.75 4.15 7.49
C ALA A 428 -2.30 4.35 8.94
N LEU A 429 -2.96 5.25 9.69
CA LEU A 429 -2.63 5.46 11.10
C LEU A 429 -2.88 4.21 11.96
N SER A 430 -3.97 3.47 11.70
CA SER A 430 -4.23 2.21 12.42
C SER A 430 -3.23 1.10 12.09
N ALA A 431 -2.59 1.15 10.92
CA ALA A 431 -1.55 0.21 10.56
C ALA A 431 -0.22 0.55 11.23
N LEU A 432 0.03 1.81 11.59
CA LEU A 432 1.29 2.28 12.17
C LEU A 432 1.35 2.18 13.70
N GLY A 433 0.23 1.90 14.38
CA GLY A 433 0.12 1.87 15.84
C GLY A 433 -0.94 0.90 16.35
#